data_AF-A0A2S7WQK5-F1
#
_entry.id   AF-A0A2S7WQK5-F1
#
_cell.length_a   1.000
_cell.length_b   1.000
_cell.length_c   1.000
_cell.angle_alpha   90.00
_cell.angle_beta   90.00
_cell.angle_gamma   90.00
#
_symmetry.space_group_name_H-M   'P 1'
#
loop_
_entity.id
_entity.type
_entity.pdbx_description
1 polymer ?
#
loop_
_entity_poly.entity_id
_entity_poly.type
_entity_poly.pdbx_seq_one_letter_code
_entity_poly.pdbx_strand_id
1 'polypeptide(L)'
;MTESTFFNIEFFKTLISVLIGGVISLSSVLIVEFIKNKRQKKEDKKKLYVDLISTINQMRRIEIYSLQTSLTFNFHRRNFEINENDISKQQAEYNLNLSNEYNDKLTEKAQKLDSLCLEYQIFYEKDNKFNEVVNDLNNWPRPNSPNFSNINTVLELNSKFSKDFKSLTKFTSDFWTSSAEKINNQIKKNLI
;
A
#
# COMPACT_ATOMS: atom_id res chain seq x y z
N MET A 1 3.64 81.42 17.29
CA MET A 1 2.78 80.30 17.73
C MET A 1 2.76 79.25 16.63
N THR A 2 3.73 78.34 16.62
CA THR A 2 3.90 77.26 15.61
C THR A 2 4.52 76.02 16.23
N GLU A 3 4.24 75.75 17.51
CA GLU A 3 4.79 74.59 18.24
C GLU A 3 3.79 73.43 18.35
N SER A 4 2.49 73.66 18.10
CA SER A 4 1.44 72.63 18.24
C SER A 4 1.22 71.75 17.00
N THR A 5 1.76 72.11 15.83
CA THR A 5 1.66 71.32 14.59
C THR A 5 2.82 70.34 14.38
N PHE A 6 4.00 70.62 14.95
CA PHE A 6 5.18 69.75 14.80
C PHE A 6 5.06 68.44 15.59
N PHE A 7 4.50 68.51 16.81
CA PHE A 7 4.30 67.36 17.68
C PHE A 7 3.35 66.31 17.08
N ASN A 8 2.46 66.72 16.17
CA ASN A 8 1.46 65.85 15.56
C ASN A 8 2.06 64.98 14.43
N ILE A 9 3.02 65.52 13.67
CA ILE A 9 3.60 64.81 12.51
C ILE A 9 4.61 63.76 12.96
N GLU A 10 5.48 64.06 13.92
CA GLU A 10 6.45 63.09 14.46
C GLU A 10 5.78 61.94 15.21
N PHE A 11 4.73 62.25 15.98
CA PHE A 11 3.92 61.22 16.64
C PHE A 11 3.23 60.31 15.62
N PHE A 12 2.62 60.87 14.57
CA PHE A 12 2.01 60.08 13.48
C PHE A 12 3.03 59.22 12.72
N LYS A 13 4.22 59.76 12.41
CA LYS A 13 5.30 58.99 11.77
C LYS A 13 5.72 57.81 12.64
N THR A 14 5.84 58.02 13.94
CA THR A 14 6.18 56.96 14.90
C THR A 14 5.09 55.89 14.95
N LEU A 15 3.82 56.30 15.02
CA LEU A 15 2.66 55.39 15.01
C LEU A 15 2.62 54.55 13.73
N ILE A 16 2.83 55.18 12.57
CA ILE A 16 2.88 54.49 11.27
C ILE A 16 4.07 53.52 11.21
N SER A 17 5.25 53.91 11.67
CA SER A 17 6.43 53.03 11.75
C SER A 17 6.18 51.81 12.64
N VAL A 18 5.51 51.97 13.79
CA VAL A 18 5.15 50.86 14.68
C VAL A 18 4.15 49.92 14.01
N LEU A 19 3.14 50.46 13.32
CA LEU A 19 2.17 49.65 12.56
C LEU A 19 2.84 48.88 11.42
N ILE A 20 3.72 49.53 10.65
CA ILE A 20 4.48 48.87 9.58
C ILE A 20 5.37 47.77 10.16
N GLY A 21 6.09 48.05 11.25
CA GLY A 21 6.92 47.06 11.94
C GLY A 21 6.12 45.85 12.42
N GLY A 22 4.94 46.07 13.00
CA GLY A 22 4.03 45.00 13.44
C GLY A 22 3.46 44.16 12.28
N VAL A 23 3.10 44.80 11.16
CA VAL A 23 2.63 44.08 9.96
C VAL A 23 3.75 43.22 9.35
N ILE A 24 4.98 43.73 9.29
CA ILE A 24 6.14 42.96 8.78
C ILE A 24 6.45 41.78 9.70
N SER A 25 6.41 41.96 11.03
CA SER A 25 6.65 40.85 11.96
C SER A 25 5.56 39.78 11.86
N LEU A 26 4.29 40.18 11.77
CA LEU A 26 3.18 39.24 11.63
C LEU A 26 3.27 38.48 10.29
N SER A 27 3.56 39.19 9.20
CA SER A 27 3.70 38.59 7.86
C SER A 27 4.86 37.58 7.82
N SER A 28 5.98 37.88 8.47
CA SER A 28 7.11 36.96 8.52
C SER A 28 6.82 35.69 9.33
N VAL A 29 6.12 35.80 10.47
CA VAL A 29 5.62 34.63 11.23
C VAL A 29 4.69 33.77 10.37
N LEU A 30 3.72 34.39 9.68
CA LEU A 30 2.78 33.68 8.82
C LEU A 30 3.48 32.96 7.65
N ILE A 31 4.50 33.58 7.05
CA ILE A 31 5.31 32.95 5.99
C ILE A 31 6.07 31.73 6.52
N VAL A 32 6.68 31.83 7.71
CA VAL A 32 7.41 30.71 8.33
C VAL A 32 6.45 29.56 8.66
N GLU A 33 5.30 29.86 9.27
CA GLU A 33 4.26 28.88 9.58
C GLU A 33 3.75 28.19 8.31
N PHE A 34 3.55 28.97 7.23
CA PHE A 34 3.12 28.45 5.93
C PHE A 34 4.17 27.53 5.31
N ILE A 35 5.46 27.90 5.36
CA ILE A 35 6.56 27.05 4.87
C ILE A 35 6.64 25.76 5.70
N LYS A 36 6.52 25.85 7.02
CA LYS A 36 6.53 24.69 7.93
C LYS A 36 5.36 23.75 7.63
N ASN A 37 4.14 24.29 7.50
CA ASN A 37 2.95 23.51 7.13
C ASN A 37 3.09 22.85 5.76
N LYS A 38 3.69 23.54 4.78
CA LYS A 38 4.00 22.92 3.47
C LYS A 38 4.98 21.76 3.58
N ARG A 39 6.02 21.88 4.40
CA ARG A 39 7.00 20.80 4.62
C ARG A 39 6.35 19.61 5.33
N GLN A 40 5.60 19.86 6.40
CA GLN A 40 4.89 18.81 7.15
C GLN A 40 3.95 18.02 6.23
N LYS A 41 3.11 18.70 5.44
CA LYS A 41 2.22 18.05 4.46
C LYS A 41 2.98 17.16 3.47
N LYS A 42 4.18 17.57 3.04
CA LYS A 42 5.03 16.78 2.14
C LYS A 42 5.60 15.54 2.84
N GLU A 43 6.01 15.66 4.11
CA GLU A 43 6.52 14.55 4.91
C GLU A 43 5.42 13.53 5.23
N ASP A 44 4.24 13.98 5.65
CA ASP A 44 3.08 13.12 5.90
C ASP A 44 2.66 12.37 4.64
N LYS A 45 2.69 13.06 3.49
CA LYS A 45 2.44 12.45 2.17
C LYS A 45 3.43 11.34 1.86
N LYS A 46 4.72 11.60 2.09
CA LYS A 46 5.78 10.61 1.90
C LYS A 46 5.59 9.41 2.82
N LYS A 47 5.21 9.64 4.09
CA LYS A 47 4.96 8.57 5.06
C LYS A 47 3.80 7.68 4.63
N LEU A 48 2.65 8.26 4.29
CA LEU A 48 1.48 7.52 3.82
C LEU A 48 1.81 6.65 2.60
N TYR A 49 2.61 7.18 1.68
CA TYR A 49 3.06 6.43 0.51
C TYR A 49 3.97 5.26 0.83
N VAL A 50 4.91 5.43 1.76
CA VAL A 50 5.75 4.33 2.23
C VAL A 50 4.87 3.24 2.85
N ASP A 51 3.87 3.63 3.63
CA ASP A 51 2.93 2.69 4.27
C ASP A 51 2.06 1.94 3.24
N LEU A 52 1.57 2.62 2.19
CA LEU A 52 0.84 2.00 1.08
C LEU A 52 1.70 0.96 0.34
N ILE A 53 2.88 1.36 -0.12
CA ILE A 53 3.79 0.45 -0.85
C ILE A 53 4.23 -0.71 0.04
N SER A 54 4.49 -0.46 1.32
CA SER A 54 4.84 -1.49 2.29
C SER A 54 3.70 -2.49 2.46
N THR A 55 2.47 -2.02 2.61
CA THR A 55 1.27 -2.86 2.76
C THR A 55 1.03 -3.72 1.52
N ILE A 56 1.14 -3.16 0.32
CA ILE A 56 1.02 -3.90 -0.95
C ILE A 56 2.10 -4.98 -1.05
N ASN A 57 3.34 -4.67 -0.68
CA ASN A 57 4.42 -5.65 -0.67
C ASN A 57 4.20 -6.78 0.35
N GLN A 58 3.60 -6.48 1.50
CA GLN A 58 3.21 -7.49 2.48
C GLN A 58 2.09 -8.38 1.93
N MET A 59 1.06 -7.79 1.33
CA MET A 59 -0.03 -8.53 0.67
C MET A 59 0.51 -9.45 -0.42
N ARG A 60 1.42 -8.97 -1.28
CA ARG A 60 2.12 -9.79 -2.29
C ARG A 60 2.75 -11.03 -1.69
N ARG A 61 3.52 -10.87 -0.60
CA ARG A 61 4.22 -11.98 0.04
C ARG A 61 3.23 -12.99 0.63
N ILE A 62 2.24 -12.50 1.36
CA ILE A 62 1.21 -13.34 1.99
C ILE A 62 0.42 -14.10 0.93
N GLU A 63 0.03 -13.44 -0.16
CA GLU A 63 -0.70 -14.04 -1.28
C GLU A 63 0.11 -15.17 -1.94
N ILE A 64 1.41 -14.95 -2.21
CA ILE A 64 2.29 -15.99 -2.76
C ILE A 64 2.30 -17.21 -1.83
N TYR A 65 2.46 -17.00 -0.53
CA TYR A 65 2.46 -18.11 0.43
C TYR A 65 1.10 -18.81 0.49
N SER A 66 -0.01 -18.07 0.57
CA SER A 66 -1.36 -18.65 0.58
C SER A 66 -1.60 -19.56 -0.63
N LEU A 67 -1.27 -19.05 -1.83
CA LEU A 67 -1.44 -19.76 -3.08
C LEU A 67 -0.54 -21.01 -3.18
N GLN A 68 0.73 -20.90 -2.77
CA GLN A 68 1.66 -22.03 -2.73
C GLN A 68 1.22 -23.11 -1.73
N THR A 69 0.73 -22.70 -0.55
CA THR A 69 0.24 -23.61 0.47
C THR A 69 -1.05 -24.31 0.03
N SER A 70 -1.98 -23.59 -0.63
CA SER A 70 -3.19 -24.18 -1.23
C SER A 70 -2.85 -25.22 -2.30
N LEU A 71 -1.87 -24.93 -3.17
CA LEU A 71 -1.38 -25.87 -4.16
C LEU A 71 -0.76 -27.12 -3.51
N THR A 72 0.02 -26.91 -2.45
CA THR A 72 0.70 -27.98 -1.69
C THR A 72 -0.32 -28.86 -0.96
N PHE A 73 -1.41 -28.29 -0.43
CA PHE A 73 -2.56 -29.04 0.07
C PHE A 73 -3.16 -29.95 -1.02
N ASN A 74 -3.49 -29.40 -2.19
CA ASN A 74 -4.07 -30.18 -3.29
C ASN A 74 -3.12 -31.31 -3.72
N PHE A 75 -1.82 -31.05 -3.77
CA PHE A 75 -0.80 -32.04 -4.09
C PHE A 75 -0.78 -33.20 -3.08
N HIS A 76 -0.67 -32.89 -1.78
CA HIS A 76 -0.58 -33.91 -0.75
C HIS A 76 -1.87 -34.72 -0.61
N ARG A 77 -3.03 -34.07 -0.75
CA ARG A 77 -4.32 -34.75 -0.79
C ARG A 77 -4.36 -35.76 -1.93
N ARG A 78 -3.96 -35.35 -3.13
CA ARG A 78 -3.95 -36.26 -4.28
C ARG A 78 -2.93 -37.38 -4.14
N ASN A 79 -1.76 -37.09 -3.57
CA ASN A 79 -0.73 -38.10 -3.33
C ASN A 79 -1.21 -39.17 -2.33
N PHE A 80 -1.95 -38.76 -1.29
CA PHE A 80 -2.63 -39.69 -0.39
C PHE A 80 -3.67 -40.55 -1.14
N GLU A 81 -4.50 -39.96 -1.99
CA GLU A 81 -5.50 -40.71 -2.78
C GLU A 81 -4.87 -41.75 -3.73
N ILE A 82 -3.66 -41.51 -4.23
CA ILE A 82 -2.95 -42.45 -5.14
C ILE A 82 -2.26 -43.58 -4.36
N ASN A 83 -1.68 -43.28 -3.20
CA ASN A 83 -0.76 -44.19 -2.49
C ASN A 83 -1.19 -44.62 -1.09
N GLU A 84 -2.31 -44.10 -0.58
CA GLU A 84 -2.81 -44.31 0.79
C GLU A 84 -1.78 -43.98 1.89
N ASN A 85 -0.87 -43.04 1.61
CA ASN A 85 0.20 -42.66 2.54
C ASN A 85 -0.27 -41.65 3.61
N ASP A 86 -0.42 -42.09 4.86
CA ASP A 86 -0.84 -41.27 5.99
C ASP A 86 0.00 -40.00 6.22
N ILE A 87 1.30 -40.02 5.89
CA ILE A 87 2.15 -38.81 5.97
C ILE A 87 1.63 -37.74 5.02
N SER A 88 1.20 -38.12 3.81
CA SER A 88 0.63 -37.17 2.85
C SER A 88 -0.70 -36.61 3.34
N LYS A 89 -1.51 -37.40 4.04
CA LYS A 89 -2.74 -36.91 4.67
C LYS A 89 -2.45 -35.84 5.74
N GLN A 90 -1.52 -36.11 6.65
CA GLN A 90 -1.11 -35.14 7.68
C GLN A 90 -0.53 -33.86 7.07
N GLN A 91 0.27 -33.98 6.01
CA GLN A 91 0.81 -32.84 5.28
C GLN A 91 -0.30 -32.02 4.61
N ALA A 92 -1.34 -32.67 4.08
CA ALA A 92 -2.49 -31.96 3.53
C ALA A 92 -3.21 -31.14 4.62
N GLU A 93 -3.55 -31.76 5.75
CA GLU A 93 -4.21 -31.09 6.87
C GLU A 93 -3.39 -29.90 7.41
N TYR A 94 -2.08 -30.08 7.56
CA TYR A 94 -1.16 -29.00 7.94
C TYR A 94 -1.23 -27.81 6.95
N ASN A 95 -1.14 -28.08 5.65
CA ASN A 95 -1.19 -27.03 4.64
C ASN A 95 -2.57 -26.38 4.55
N LEU A 96 -3.67 -27.10 4.81
CA LEU A 96 -4.99 -26.49 4.88
C LEU A 96 -5.06 -25.45 5.99
N ASN A 97 -4.58 -25.80 7.19
CA ASN A 97 -4.56 -24.87 8.33
C ASN A 97 -3.68 -23.64 8.04
N LEU A 98 -2.51 -23.86 7.46
CA LEU A 98 -1.59 -22.78 7.10
C LEU A 98 -2.18 -21.86 6.02
N SER A 99 -2.91 -22.42 5.05
CA SER A 99 -3.61 -21.63 4.02
C SER A 99 -4.69 -20.74 4.64
N ASN A 100 -5.46 -21.26 5.60
CA ASN A 100 -6.44 -20.48 6.35
C ASN A 100 -5.77 -19.32 7.10
N GLU A 101 -4.66 -19.58 7.80
CA GLU A 101 -3.90 -18.55 8.51
C GLU A 101 -3.41 -17.43 7.57
N TYR A 102 -2.92 -17.78 6.37
CA TYR A 102 -2.51 -16.77 5.40
C TYR A 102 -3.69 -15.98 4.83
N ASN A 103 -4.85 -16.60 4.64
CA ASN A 103 -6.06 -15.90 4.19
C ASN A 103 -6.55 -14.90 5.24
N ASP A 104 -6.48 -15.24 6.52
CA ASP A 104 -6.81 -14.32 7.62
C ASP A 104 -5.85 -13.11 7.63
N LYS A 105 -4.54 -13.37 7.53
CA LYS A 105 -3.51 -12.31 7.42
C LYS A 105 -3.70 -11.44 6.18
N LEU A 106 -4.09 -12.02 5.05
CA LEU A 106 -4.36 -11.28 3.83
C LEU A 106 -5.54 -10.33 4.02
N THR A 107 -6.60 -10.81 4.68
CA THR A 107 -7.79 -10.00 5.02
C THR A 107 -7.41 -8.83 5.92
N GLU A 108 -6.60 -9.05 6.96
CA GLU A 108 -6.08 -7.98 7.83
C GLU A 108 -5.33 -6.90 7.03
N LYS A 109 -4.45 -7.32 6.10
CA LYS A 109 -3.69 -6.37 5.26
C LYS A 109 -4.55 -5.67 4.22
N ALA A 110 -5.58 -6.31 3.69
CA ALA A 110 -6.55 -5.67 2.79
C ALA A 110 -7.30 -4.55 3.52
N GLN A 111 -7.79 -4.80 4.74
CA GLN A 111 -8.44 -3.75 5.54
C GLN A 111 -7.51 -2.57 5.83
N LYS A 112 -6.23 -2.85 6.12
CA LYS A 112 -5.23 -1.81 6.29
C LYS A 112 -5.01 -1.01 4.99
N LEU A 113 -4.95 -1.68 3.84
CA LEU A 113 -4.84 -1.02 2.54
C LEU A 113 -6.03 -0.09 2.28
N ASP A 114 -7.26 -0.55 2.53
CA ASP A 114 -8.47 0.26 2.39
C ASP A 114 -8.42 1.52 3.25
N SER A 115 -8.00 1.37 4.52
CA SER A 115 -7.83 2.51 5.43
C SER A 115 -6.81 3.53 4.90
N LEU A 116 -5.67 3.07 4.39
CA LEU A 116 -4.63 3.95 3.82
C LEU A 116 -5.11 4.63 2.52
N CYS A 117 -5.93 3.95 1.72
CA CYS A 117 -6.53 4.51 0.51
C CYS A 117 -7.56 5.61 0.85
N LEU A 118 -8.37 5.41 1.90
CA LEU A 118 -9.28 6.44 2.41
C LEU A 118 -8.52 7.64 2.96
N GLU A 119 -7.48 7.40 3.75
CA GLU A 119 -6.60 8.45 4.26
C GLU A 119 -6.00 9.27 3.11
N TYR A 120 -5.56 8.59 2.05
CA TYR A 120 -5.08 9.25 0.84
C TYR A 120 -6.12 10.16 0.19
N GLN A 121 -7.34 9.67 -0.01
CA GLN A 121 -8.42 10.45 -0.61
C GLN A 121 -8.82 11.67 0.23
N ILE A 122 -8.80 11.54 1.57
CA ILE A 122 -9.12 12.64 2.49
C ILE A 122 -8.07 13.75 2.41
N PHE A 123 -6.78 13.39 2.42
CA PHE A 123 -5.71 14.38 2.49
C PHE A 123 -5.31 14.99 1.16
N TYR A 124 -5.52 14.28 0.04
CA TYR A 124 -4.99 14.66 -1.27
C TYR A 124 -6.04 14.75 -2.38
N GLU A 125 -7.33 14.65 -2.04
CA GLU A 125 -8.46 14.66 -2.97
C GLU A 125 -8.44 13.47 -3.95
N LYS A 126 -9.47 13.34 -4.79
CA LYS A 126 -9.57 12.22 -5.73
C LYS A 126 -8.55 12.37 -6.88
N ASP A 127 -7.58 11.46 -6.92
CA ASP A 127 -6.68 11.28 -8.05
C ASP A 127 -7.19 10.11 -8.92
N ASN A 128 -7.64 10.41 -10.15
CA ASN A 128 -8.18 9.40 -11.08
C ASN A 128 -7.19 8.25 -11.34
N LYS A 129 -5.88 8.53 -11.37
CA LYS A 129 -4.86 7.49 -11.60
C LYS A 129 -4.61 6.66 -10.36
N PHE A 130 -4.68 7.25 -9.17
CA PHE A 130 -4.63 6.49 -7.92
C PHE A 130 -5.86 5.58 -7.81
N ASN A 131 -7.05 6.09 -8.12
CA ASN A 131 -8.28 5.32 -8.13
C ASN A 131 -8.23 4.15 -9.12
N GLU A 132 -7.61 4.32 -10.28
CA GLU A 132 -7.36 3.23 -11.24
C GLU A 132 -6.51 2.12 -10.62
N VAL A 133 -5.41 2.44 -9.92
CA VAL A 133 -4.58 1.41 -9.30
C VAL A 133 -5.27 0.74 -8.11
N VAL A 134 -6.01 1.48 -7.30
CA VAL A 134 -6.83 0.89 -6.23
C VAL A 134 -7.89 -0.05 -6.82
N ASN A 135 -8.50 0.34 -7.94
CA ASN A 135 -9.45 -0.51 -8.64
C ASN A 135 -8.78 -1.77 -9.23
N ASP A 136 -7.57 -1.66 -9.78
CA ASP A 136 -6.78 -2.82 -10.23
C ASP A 136 -6.49 -3.79 -9.07
N LEU A 137 -6.12 -3.25 -7.90
CA LEU A 137 -5.83 -4.05 -6.70
C LEU A 137 -7.09 -4.77 -6.19
N ASN A 138 -8.22 -4.06 -6.16
CA ASN A 138 -9.51 -4.60 -5.71
C ASN A 138 -10.05 -5.66 -6.69
N ASN A 139 -9.73 -5.53 -7.97
CA ASN A 139 -10.16 -6.46 -9.03
C ASN A 139 -9.02 -7.37 -9.52
N TRP A 140 -8.02 -7.64 -8.67
CA TRP A 140 -6.91 -8.54 -9.00
C TRP A 140 -7.45 -9.91 -9.49
N PRO A 141 -7.14 -10.33 -10.73
CA PRO A 141 -7.50 -11.66 -11.22
C PRO A 141 -6.83 -12.75 -10.37
N ARG A 142 -7.65 -13.44 -9.56
CA ARG A 142 -7.19 -14.59 -8.78
C ARG A 142 -6.83 -15.73 -9.75
N PRO A 143 -5.64 -16.34 -9.64
CA PRO A 143 -5.30 -17.48 -10.46
C PRO A 143 -6.22 -18.65 -10.11
N ASN A 144 -6.63 -19.41 -11.13
CA ASN A 144 -7.39 -20.64 -10.91
C ASN A 144 -6.57 -21.60 -10.06
N SER A 145 -7.18 -22.14 -8.99
CA SER A 145 -6.55 -23.18 -8.18
C SER A 145 -6.31 -24.43 -9.04
N PRO A 146 -5.07 -24.88 -9.23
CA PRO A 146 -4.79 -26.09 -9.99
C PRO A 146 -5.44 -27.30 -9.33
N ASN A 147 -6.19 -28.05 -10.12
CA ASN A 147 -6.86 -29.27 -9.69
C ASN A 147 -6.08 -30.50 -10.19
N PHE A 148 -5.74 -31.40 -9.27
CA PHE A 148 -4.99 -32.63 -9.55
C PHE A 148 -5.85 -33.89 -9.56
N SER A 149 -7.18 -33.77 -9.43
CA SER A 149 -8.13 -34.90 -9.34
C SER A 149 -8.01 -35.93 -10.47
N ASN A 150 -7.62 -35.50 -11.69
CA ASN A 150 -7.51 -36.39 -12.85
C ASN A 150 -6.15 -37.11 -12.96
N ILE A 151 -5.19 -36.80 -12.10
CA ILE A 151 -3.83 -37.35 -12.18
C ILE A 151 -3.76 -38.65 -11.40
N ASN A 152 -3.39 -39.76 -12.05
CA ASN A 152 -3.41 -41.10 -11.41
C ASN A 152 -2.03 -41.65 -11.06
N THR A 153 -0.96 -40.91 -11.35
CA THR A 153 0.41 -41.35 -11.04
C THR A 153 1.18 -40.29 -10.27
N VAL A 154 2.04 -40.71 -9.35
CA VAL A 154 2.91 -39.82 -8.57
C VAL A 154 3.87 -39.05 -9.45
N LEU A 155 4.39 -39.69 -10.50
CA LEU A 155 5.33 -39.07 -11.43
C LEU A 155 4.69 -37.88 -12.17
N GLU A 156 3.48 -38.07 -12.70
CA GLU A 156 2.72 -37.00 -13.35
C GLU A 156 2.34 -35.90 -12.35
N LEU A 157 1.95 -36.28 -11.14
CA LEU A 157 1.58 -35.35 -10.07
C LEU A 157 2.75 -34.43 -9.70
N ASN A 158 3.95 -34.99 -9.52
CA ASN A 158 5.16 -34.22 -9.23
C ASN A 158 5.52 -33.24 -10.36
N SER A 159 5.42 -33.70 -11.62
CA SER A 159 5.70 -32.88 -12.79
C SER A 159 4.72 -31.69 -12.88
N LYS A 160 3.42 -31.96 -12.72
CA LYS A 160 2.38 -30.93 -12.77
C LYS A 160 2.52 -29.95 -11.62
N PHE A 161 2.75 -30.42 -10.40
CA PHE A 161 2.97 -29.58 -9.22
C PHE A 161 4.13 -28.61 -9.43
N SER A 162 5.30 -29.10 -9.88
CA SER A 162 6.48 -28.25 -10.12
C SER A 162 6.22 -27.15 -11.14
N LYS A 163 5.50 -27.48 -12.23
CA LYS A 163 5.11 -26.52 -13.26
C LYS A 163 4.15 -25.46 -12.70
N ASP A 164 3.08 -25.90 -12.04
CA ASP A 164 2.03 -25.02 -11.55
C ASP A 164 2.55 -24.13 -10.40
N PHE A 165 3.42 -24.65 -9.53
CA PHE A 165 4.07 -23.89 -8.45
C PHE A 165 4.88 -22.72 -8.99
N LYS A 166 5.72 -22.96 -10.00
CA LYS A 166 6.51 -21.91 -10.67
C LYS A 166 5.61 -20.89 -11.37
N SER A 167 4.59 -21.37 -12.09
CA SER A 167 3.66 -20.51 -12.83
C SER A 167 2.88 -19.58 -11.90
N LEU A 168 2.33 -20.11 -10.82
CA LEU A 168 1.54 -19.39 -9.82
C LEU A 168 2.37 -18.31 -9.11
N THR A 169 3.60 -18.67 -8.71
CA THR A 169 4.53 -17.74 -8.07
C THR A 169 4.89 -16.59 -8.99
N LYS A 170 5.19 -16.88 -10.26
CA LYS A 170 5.52 -15.87 -11.26
C LYS A 170 4.34 -14.94 -11.54
N PHE A 171 3.16 -15.50 -11.83
CA PHE A 171 1.94 -14.74 -12.09
C PHE A 171 1.62 -13.74 -10.97
N THR A 172 1.66 -14.22 -9.72
CA THR A 172 1.41 -13.39 -8.54
C THR A 172 2.48 -12.32 -8.38
N SER A 173 3.76 -12.69 -8.51
CA SER A 173 4.87 -11.74 -8.41
C SER A 173 4.76 -10.62 -9.44
N ASP A 174 4.48 -10.95 -10.70
CA ASP A 174 4.44 -10.00 -11.82
C ASP A 174 3.35 -8.94 -11.61
N PHE A 175 2.14 -9.36 -11.23
CA PHE A 175 1.05 -8.42 -10.97
C PHE A 175 1.34 -7.47 -9.82
N TRP A 176 1.64 -8.01 -8.64
CA TRP A 176 1.80 -7.17 -7.45
C TRP A 176 3.01 -6.24 -7.58
N THR A 177 4.06 -6.67 -8.30
CA THR A 177 5.19 -5.82 -8.64
C THR A 177 4.75 -4.68 -9.56
N SER A 178 4.00 -4.98 -10.62
CA SER A 178 3.45 -3.97 -11.52
C SER A 178 2.56 -2.96 -10.77
N SER A 179 1.66 -3.42 -9.89
CA SER A 179 0.80 -2.54 -9.10
C SER A 179 1.59 -1.63 -8.16
N ALA A 180 2.62 -2.18 -7.49
CA ALA A 180 3.51 -1.38 -6.65
C ALA A 180 4.30 -0.34 -7.47
N GLU A 181 4.77 -0.69 -8.66
CA GLU A 181 5.46 0.23 -9.57
C GLU A 181 4.54 1.32 -10.10
N LYS A 182 3.29 1.00 -10.47
CA LYS A 182 2.29 1.99 -10.88
C LYS A 182 2.10 3.03 -9.78
N ILE A 183 1.88 2.60 -8.54
CA ILE A 183 1.77 3.50 -7.37
C ILE A 183 3.04 4.33 -7.20
N ASN A 184 4.21 3.70 -7.19
CA ASN A 184 5.50 4.39 -7.02
C ASN A 184 5.73 5.45 -8.11
N ASN A 185 5.34 5.17 -9.36
CA ASN A 185 5.48 6.10 -10.48
C ASN A 185 4.51 7.29 -10.40
N GLN A 186 3.26 7.07 -9.95
CA GLN A 186 2.35 8.20 -9.68
C GLN A 186 2.85 9.06 -8.53
N ILE A 187 3.38 8.43 -7.47
CA ILE A 187 3.96 9.11 -6.32
C ILE A 187 5.13 10.02 -6.72
N LYS A 188 6.07 9.49 -7.52
CA LYS A 188 7.21 10.29 -8.01
C LYS A 188 6.76 11.53 -8.80
N LYS A 189 5.70 11.41 -9.61
CA LYS A 189 5.13 12.54 -10.36
C LYS A 189 4.43 13.56 -9.47
N ASN A 190 3.86 13.13 -8.34
CA ASN A 190 3.10 13.97 -7.41
C ASN A 190 3.94 14.56 -6.24
N LEU A 191 5.24 14.24 -6.17
CA LEU A 191 6.19 14.71 -5.15
C LEU A 191 7.30 15.63 -5.69
N ILE A 192 7.47 15.69 -7.02
CA ILE A 192 8.31 16.62 -7.77
C ILE A 192 7.45 17.83 -8.15
#